data_AF-A0A1F2QV88-F1
#
_entry.id   AF-A0A1F2QV88-F1
#
_cell.length_a   1.000
_cell.length_b   1.000
_cell.length_c   1.000
_cell.angle_alpha   90.00
_cell.angle_beta   90.00
_cell.angle_gamma   90.00
#
_symmetry.space_group_name_H-M   'P 1'
#
loop_
_entity.id
_entity.type
_entity.pdbx_description
1 polymer ?
#
loop_
_entity_poly.entity_id
_entity_poly.type
_entity_poly.pdbx_seq_one_letter_code
_entity_poly.pdbx_strand_id
1 'polypeptide(L)'
;MLQVAQLIKSDLGVEIVFAETGGWDHHVNEGGAQGQLATLLRQFSRGITALTRDLGDRMQDVVIVTLSEFGRTAFENGNRGTDHGHANVLFVVGGPVAGGKVYGQWPGLAREQLFEGRDLALTTDFRDVLGEVLVHHLSAGNLAGVFPGYDTRPEKFRRFLRA
;
A
#
# COMPACT_ATOMS: atom_id res chain seq x y z
N MET A 1 -4.14 15.58 -3.49
CA MET A 1 -4.64 14.79 -4.65
C MET A 1 -5.02 15.62 -5.86
N LEU A 2 -5.47 16.89 -5.72
CA LEU A 2 -5.81 17.74 -6.88
C LEU A 2 -4.68 17.86 -7.92
N GLN A 3 -3.46 18.16 -7.47
CA GLN A 3 -2.30 18.29 -8.37
C GLN A 3 -1.99 16.98 -9.12
N VAL A 4 -2.10 15.83 -8.44
CA VAL A 4 -1.93 14.51 -9.06
C VAL A 4 -2.96 14.31 -10.19
N ALA A 5 -4.23 14.63 -9.91
CA ALA A 5 -5.28 14.51 -10.92
C ALA A 5 -5.06 15.47 -12.10
N GLN A 6 -4.63 16.70 -11.85
CA GLN A 6 -4.29 17.67 -12.89
C GLN A 6 -3.15 17.18 -13.77
N LEU A 7 -2.08 16.64 -13.18
CA LEU A 7 -0.94 16.08 -13.91
C LEU A 7 -1.37 14.91 -14.81
N ILE A 8 -2.12 13.94 -14.28
CA ILE A 8 -2.62 12.80 -15.06
C ILE A 8 -3.54 13.29 -16.19
N LYS A 9 -4.46 14.23 -15.91
CA LYS A 9 -5.38 14.77 -16.91
C LYS A 9 -4.71 15.63 -17.98
N SER A 10 -3.55 16.19 -17.69
CA SER A 10 -2.81 17.05 -18.62
C SER A 10 -2.06 16.28 -19.71
N ASP A 11 -1.98 14.96 -19.60
CA ASP A 11 -1.38 14.06 -20.61
C ASP A 11 0.06 14.44 -21.00
N LEU A 12 0.85 14.86 -20.00
CA LEU A 12 2.24 15.27 -20.17
C LEU A 12 3.24 14.09 -20.15
N GLY A 13 2.77 12.84 -20.25
CA GLY A 13 3.62 11.65 -20.16
C GLY A 13 4.10 11.33 -18.73
N VAL A 14 3.26 11.58 -17.71
CA VAL A 14 3.59 11.24 -16.32
C VAL A 14 3.47 9.73 -16.11
N GLU A 15 4.58 9.08 -15.76
CA GLU A 15 4.61 7.63 -15.53
C GLU A 15 4.48 7.25 -14.04
N ILE A 16 5.08 8.06 -13.15
CA ILE A 16 5.09 7.79 -11.70
C ILE A 16 4.90 9.10 -10.93
N VAL A 17 4.03 9.06 -9.92
CA VAL A 17 3.82 10.17 -8.97
C VAL A 17 3.95 9.65 -7.55
N PHE A 18 4.75 10.33 -6.74
CA PHE A 18 4.81 10.10 -5.29
C PHE A 18 3.94 11.12 -4.57
N ALA A 19 3.10 10.66 -3.66
CA ALA A 19 2.30 11.50 -2.78
C ALA A 19 2.43 10.97 -1.35
N GLU A 20 2.75 11.86 -0.43
CA GLU A 20 2.88 11.54 1.00
C GLU A 20 1.70 12.06 1.82
N THR A 21 1.45 11.41 2.95
CA THR A 21 0.52 11.88 3.98
C THR A 21 1.19 11.69 5.34
N GLY A 22 1.38 12.77 6.08
CA GLY A 22 1.97 12.73 7.42
C GLY A 22 0.95 12.44 8.53
N GLY A 23 1.44 12.47 9.78
CA GLY A 23 0.61 12.37 10.99
C GLY A 23 0.39 10.96 11.51
N TRP A 24 0.99 9.94 10.88
CA TRP A 24 0.78 8.54 11.24
C TRP A 24 1.64 8.06 12.40
N ASP A 25 2.74 8.72 12.77
CA ASP A 25 3.66 8.27 13.83
C ASP A 25 3.20 8.63 15.24
N HIS A 26 2.03 8.11 15.61
CA HIS A 26 1.48 8.20 16.96
C HIS A 26 1.68 6.88 17.72
N HIS A 27 1.68 6.98 19.06
CA HIS A 27 1.91 5.85 19.98
C HIS A 27 0.98 5.86 21.20
N VAL A 28 0.08 6.83 21.29
CA VAL A 28 -0.74 7.07 22.47
C VAL A 28 -2.15 7.46 22.06
N ASN A 29 -3.15 6.98 22.80
CA ASN A 29 -4.56 7.34 22.63
C ASN A 29 -5.05 7.33 21.17
N GLU A 30 -4.70 6.31 20.39
CA GLU A 30 -5.03 6.23 18.96
C GLU A 30 -6.55 6.18 18.72
N GLY A 31 -7.25 5.60 19.69
CA GLY A 31 -8.70 5.40 19.68
C GLY A 31 -9.10 4.15 18.90
N GLY A 32 -10.40 4.02 18.65
CA GLY A 32 -10.99 2.91 17.89
C GLY A 32 -11.71 3.45 16.66
N ALA A 33 -13.04 3.32 16.62
CA ALA A 33 -13.87 3.89 15.55
C ALA A 33 -13.88 5.44 15.52
N GLN A 34 -13.52 6.07 16.64
CA GLN A 34 -13.29 7.50 16.79
C GLN A 34 -11.89 7.72 17.38
N GLY A 35 -11.34 8.92 17.20
CA GLY A 35 -9.99 9.28 17.63
C GLY A 35 -9.08 9.71 16.49
N GLN A 36 -7.79 9.82 16.79
CA GLN A 36 -6.76 10.29 15.87
C GLN A 36 -6.59 9.33 14.69
N LEU A 37 -6.39 8.04 14.96
CA LEU A 37 -6.18 7.03 13.91
C LEU A 37 -7.40 6.94 12.97
N ALA A 38 -8.61 6.91 13.54
CA ALA A 38 -9.84 6.92 12.75
C ALA A 38 -9.96 8.17 11.85
N THR A 39 -9.46 9.32 12.30
CA THR A 39 -9.47 10.56 11.52
C THR A 39 -8.51 10.49 10.34
N LEU A 40 -7.29 9.99 10.57
CA LEU A 40 -6.29 9.77 9.52
C LEU A 40 -6.77 8.75 8.49
N LEU A 41 -7.33 7.61 8.93
CA LEU A 41 -7.91 6.60 8.04
C LEU A 41 -9.06 7.18 7.19
N ARG A 42 -9.91 8.03 7.76
CA ARG A 42 -10.96 8.74 7.00
C ARG A 42 -10.38 9.70 5.97
N GLN A 43 -9.35 10.47 6.32
CA GLN A 43 -8.70 11.39 5.40
C GLN A 43 -8.03 10.65 4.25
N PHE A 44 -7.30 9.58 4.54
CA PHE A 44 -6.68 8.69 3.57
C PHE A 44 -7.71 8.09 2.60
N SER A 45 -8.76 7.46 3.13
CA SER A 45 -9.83 6.87 2.32
C SER A 45 -10.54 7.91 1.44
N ARG A 46 -10.83 9.10 1.98
CA ARG A 46 -11.42 10.21 1.22
C ARG A 46 -10.48 10.73 0.14
N GLY A 47 -9.17 10.81 0.41
CA GLY A 47 -8.17 11.24 -0.56
C GLY A 47 -8.12 10.32 -1.78
N ILE A 48 -8.03 9.01 -1.55
CA ILE A 48 -8.07 8.01 -2.63
C ILE A 48 -9.40 8.08 -3.37
N THR A 49 -10.53 8.10 -2.64
CA THR A 49 -11.87 8.17 -3.25
C THR A 49 -12.08 9.43 -4.09
N ALA A 50 -11.56 10.57 -3.63
CA ALA A 50 -11.65 11.83 -4.37
C ALA A 50 -10.82 11.76 -5.66
N LEU A 51 -9.60 11.21 -5.60
CA LEU A 51 -8.74 11.04 -6.77
C LEU A 51 -9.39 10.09 -7.80
N THR A 52 -9.87 8.93 -7.36
CA THR A 52 -10.48 7.94 -8.27
C THR A 52 -11.74 8.49 -8.94
N ARG A 53 -12.59 9.21 -8.20
CA ARG A 53 -13.77 9.89 -8.75
C ARG A 53 -13.40 10.99 -9.74
N ASP A 54 -12.38 11.78 -9.43
CA ASP A 54 -11.97 12.89 -10.29
C ASP A 54 -11.35 12.40 -11.61
N LEU A 55 -10.60 11.29 -11.58
CA LEU A 55 -10.02 10.68 -12.77
C LEU A 55 -11.07 9.99 -13.66
N GLY A 56 -12.14 9.44 -13.07
CA GLY A 56 -13.21 8.77 -13.82
C GLY A 56 -12.65 7.65 -14.71
N ASP A 57 -12.99 7.68 -16.00
CA ASP A 57 -12.54 6.68 -16.97
C ASP A 57 -11.01 6.59 -17.10
N ARG A 58 -10.26 7.65 -16.75
CA ARG A 58 -8.78 7.61 -16.76
C ARG A 58 -8.20 6.65 -15.73
N MET A 59 -8.98 6.20 -14.75
CA MET A 59 -8.52 5.15 -13.82
C MET A 59 -8.19 3.84 -14.52
N GLN A 60 -8.65 3.62 -15.77
CA GLN A 60 -8.27 2.44 -16.56
C GLN A 60 -6.76 2.34 -16.81
N ASP A 61 -6.05 3.46 -16.77
CA ASP A 61 -4.61 3.54 -17.00
C ASP A 61 -3.83 3.95 -15.74
N VAL A 62 -4.43 3.81 -14.54
CA VAL A 62 -3.80 4.23 -13.28
C VAL A 62 -3.79 3.09 -12.27
N VAL A 63 -2.61 2.84 -11.68
CA VAL A 63 -2.42 1.97 -10.52
C VAL A 63 -1.87 2.79 -9.35
N ILE A 64 -2.59 2.79 -8.24
CA ILE A 64 -2.20 3.38 -6.96
C ILE A 64 -1.71 2.26 -6.05
N VAL A 65 -0.48 2.37 -5.55
CA VAL A 65 0.08 1.48 -4.52
C VAL A 65 0.38 2.31 -3.28
N THR A 66 -0.05 1.84 -2.12
CA THR A 66 0.21 2.52 -0.83
C THR A 66 1.36 1.85 -0.13
N LEU A 67 2.30 2.62 0.41
CA LEU A 67 3.47 2.13 1.14
C LEU A 67 3.57 2.85 2.48
N SER A 68 4.21 2.20 3.45
CA SER A 68 4.56 2.79 4.74
C SER A 68 5.92 2.26 5.17
N GLU A 69 6.70 3.10 5.85
CA GLU A 69 8.06 2.80 6.32
C GLU A 69 8.07 1.79 7.46
N PHE A 70 6.97 1.69 8.20
CA PHE A 70 6.80 0.76 9.31
C PHE A 70 5.42 0.12 9.33
N GLY A 71 5.33 -1.00 10.03
CA GLY A 71 4.08 -1.61 10.46
C GLY A 71 3.72 -1.24 11.89
N ARG A 72 2.65 -1.86 12.40
CA ARG A 72 2.21 -1.67 13.79
C ARG A 72 2.30 -2.96 14.57
N THR A 73 2.53 -2.86 15.86
CA THR A 73 2.40 -4.01 16.77
C THR A 73 1.02 -4.62 16.65
N ALA A 74 0.92 -5.94 16.80
CA ALA A 74 -0.38 -6.64 16.68
C ALA A 74 -1.36 -6.26 17.81
N PHE A 75 -0.84 -5.81 18.96
CA PHE A 75 -1.61 -5.47 20.14
C PHE A 75 -1.31 -4.06 20.65
N GLU A 76 -2.27 -3.51 21.39
CA GLU A 76 -2.21 -2.20 22.03
C GLU A 76 -1.08 -2.16 23.10
N ASN A 77 -0.35 -1.05 23.15
CA ASN A 77 0.64 -0.76 24.18
C ASN A 77 -0.01 -0.19 25.44
N GLY A 78 0.78 0.03 26.51
CA GLY A 78 0.27 0.55 27.79
C GLY A 78 -0.32 1.96 27.75
N ASN A 79 -0.16 2.69 26.64
CA ASN A 79 -0.61 4.07 26.47
C ASN A 79 -1.84 4.20 25.57
N ARG A 80 -2.56 3.10 25.33
CA ARG A 80 -3.74 3.04 24.45
C ARG A 80 -3.42 3.41 22.99
N GLY A 81 -2.25 2.99 22.51
CA GLY A 81 -1.82 3.12 21.12
C GLY A 81 -1.06 1.88 20.65
N THR A 82 -0.33 1.99 19.55
CA THR A 82 0.51 0.89 19.03
C THR A 82 1.93 1.38 18.78
N ASP A 83 2.91 0.48 18.86
CA ASP A 83 4.30 0.81 18.55
C ASP A 83 4.62 0.49 17.09
N HIS A 84 5.83 0.84 16.66
CA HIS A 84 6.35 0.36 15.39
C HIS A 84 6.45 -1.17 15.41
N GLY A 85 6.08 -1.77 14.28
CA GLY A 85 6.07 -3.21 14.07
C GLY A 85 6.56 -3.60 12.68
N HIS A 86 6.75 -4.90 12.51
CA HIS A 86 7.45 -5.47 11.37
C HIS A 86 6.70 -5.43 10.02
N ALA A 87 5.37 -5.51 10.01
CA ALA A 87 4.59 -5.59 8.77
C ALA A 87 3.28 -4.78 8.81
N ASN A 88 2.79 -4.41 7.63
CA ASN A 88 1.55 -3.66 7.40
C ASN A 88 0.76 -4.20 6.20
N VAL A 89 -0.28 -3.48 5.82
CA VAL A 89 -1.07 -3.74 4.61
C VAL A 89 -0.68 -2.77 3.50
N LEU A 90 -0.51 -3.30 2.29
CA LEU A 90 -0.42 -2.54 1.04
C LEU A 90 -1.81 -2.54 0.40
N PHE A 91 -2.37 -1.37 0.14
CA PHE A 91 -3.54 -1.24 -0.72
C PHE A 91 -3.09 -1.00 -2.16
N VAL A 92 -3.70 -1.73 -3.08
CA VAL A 92 -3.51 -1.56 -4.52
C VAL A 92 -4.86 -1.26 -5.15
N VAL A 93 -4.97 -0.12 -5.84
CA VAL A 93 -6.22 0.41 -6.38
C VAL A 93 -5.99 0.90 -7.80
N GLY A 94 -6.82 0.48 -8.76
CA GLY A 94 -6.67 0.89 -10.15
C GLY A 94 -7.63 0.17 -11.08
N GLY A 95 -7.82 0.68 -12.28
CA GLY A 95 -8.61 0.01 -13.32
C GLY A 95 -8.03 -1.35 -13.74
N PRO A 96 -6.71 -1.47 -13.95
CA PRO A 96 -6.06 -2.74 -14.26
C PRO A 96 -6.09 -3.75 -13.11
N VAL A 97 -6.43 -3.33 -11.89
CA VAL A 97 -6.36 -4.19 -10.70
C VAL A 97 -7.58 -5.12 -10.64
N ALA A 98 -7.34 -6.41 -10.47
CA ALA A 98 -8.34 -7.41 -10.13
C ALA A 98 -8.74 -7.30 -8.64
N GLY A 99 -9.33 -6.15 -8.28
CA GLY A 99 -9.67 -5.79 -6.91
C GLY A 99 -10.73 -6.67 -6.23
N GLY A 100 -11.04 -6.33 -4.98
CA GLY A 100 -12.00 -7.08 -4.15
C GLY A 100 -11.44 -8.36 -3.53
N LYS A 101 -10.11 -8.48 -3.44
CA LYS A 101 -9.40 -9.67 -2.96
C LYS A 101 -8.27 -9.29 -2.00
N VAL A 102 -7.93 -10.22 -1.11
CA VAL A 102 -6.70 -10.19 -0.32
C VAL A 102 -5.70 -11.12 -1.01
N TYR A 103 -4.61 -10.54 -1.52
CA TYR A 103 -3.58 -11.27 -2.27
C TYR A 103 -2.45 -11.81 -1.38
N GLY A 104 -2.26 -11.19 -0.21
CA GLY A 104 -1.31 -11.67 0.79
C GLY A 104 -1.87 -12.85 1.58
N GLN A 105 -0.97 -13.59 2.23
CA GLN A 105 -1.39 -14.57 3.23
C GLN A 105 -1.71 -13.87 4.54
N TRP A 106 -2.69 -14.39 5.28
CA TRP A 106 -3.06 -13.93 6.61
C TRP A 106 -2.91 -15.10 7.60
N PRO A 107 -1.76 -15.23 8.27
CA PRO A 107 -1.53 -16.30 9.23
C PRO A 107 -2.49 -16.21 10.43
N GLY A 108 -2.79 -14.99 10.88
CA GLY A 108 -3.66 -14.72 12.03
C GLY A 108 -2.93 -13.90 13.10
N LEU A 109 -3.54 -13.81 14.29
CA LEU A 109 -3.05 -13.04 15.43
C LEU A 109 -2.67 -13.92 16.64
N ALA A 110 -2.71 -15.25 16.51
CA ALA A 110 -2.22 -16.11 17.58
C ALA A 110 -0.72 -15.86 17.79
N ARG A 111 -0.24 -15.95 19.03
CA ARG A 111 1.14 -15.61 19.38
C ARG A 111 2.16 -16.35 18.53
N GLU A 112 1.90 -17.61 18.19
CA GLU A 112 2.78 -18.47 17.39
C GLU A 112 2.79 -18.10 15.89
N GLN A 113 1.82 -17.29 15.46
CA GLN A 113 1.68 -16.80 14.08
C GLN A 113 2.31 -15.41 13.89
N LEU A 114 2.63 -14.73 14.99
CA LEU A 114 3.25 -13.41 14.99
C LEU A 114 4.77 -13.53 14.84
N PHE A 115 5.36 -12.58 14.11
CA PHE A 115 6.80 -12.39 14.07
C PHE A 115 7.31 -12.09 15.48
N GLU A 116 8.20 -12.95 15.97
CA GLU A 116 8.76 -12.90 17.34
C GLU A 116 7.69 -12.86 18.45
N GLY A 117 6.47 -13.33 18.17
CA GLY A 117 5.36 -13.31 19.12
C GLY A 117 4.75 -11.94 19.40
N ARG A 118 5.10 -10.90 18.61
CA ARG A 118 4.71 -9.50 18.85
C ARG A 118 4.13 -8.80 17.63
N ASP A 119 4.78 -8.95 16.48
CA ASP A 119 4.47 -8.18 15.27
C ASP A 119 3.77 -9.04 14.22
N LEU A 120 3.10 -8.41 13.26
CA LEU A 120 2.55 -9.14 12.12
C LEU A 120 3.67 -9.81 11.31
N ALA A 121 3.45 -11.06 10.91
CA ALA A 121 4.35 -11.76 9.99
C ALA A 121 4.32 -11.11 8.60
N LEU A 122 5.50 -10.83 8.04
CA LEU A 122 5.61 -10.35 6.67
C LEU A 122 5.34 -11.52 5.69
N THR A 123 4.24 -11.43 4.93
CA THR A 123 3.85 -12.48 3.97
C THR A 123 4.02 -12.08 2.51
N THR A 124 4.26 -10.79 2.25
CA THR A 124 4.45 -10.24 0.91
C THR A 124 5.44 -9.08 1.01
N ASP A 125 6.55 -9.20 0.28
CA ASP A 125 7.52 -8.12 0.17
C ASP A 125 6.99 -7.05 -0.80
N PHE A 126 7.14 -5.77 -0.46
CA PHE A 126 6.66 -4.67 -1.29
C PHE A 126 7.30 -4.66 -2.69
N ARG A 127 8.52 -5.20 -2.83
CA ARG A 127 9.22 -5.30 -4.12
C ARG A 127 8.55 -6.29 -5.07
N ASP A 128 7.86 -7.31 -4.55
CA ASP A 128 7.05 -8.20 -5.39
C ASP A 128 5.86 -7.45 -6.00
N VAL A 129 5.23 -6.57 -5.21
CA VAL A 129 4.08 -5.75 -5.64
C VAL A 129 4.52 -4.70 -6.64
N LEU A 130 5.56 -3.93 -6.31
CA LEU A 130 6.08 -2.90 -7.21
C LEU A 130 6.68 -3.51 -8.47
N GLY A 131 7.36 -4.65 -8.38
CA GLY A 131 7.88 -5.38 -9.54
C GLY A 131 6.80 -5.77 -10.53
N GLU A 132 5.66 -6.26 -10.03
CA GLU A 132 4.50 -6.59 -10.87
C GLU A 132 3.95 -5.33 -11.58
N VAL A 133 3.80 -4.20 -10.88
CA VAL A 133 3.38 -2.93 -11.50
C VAL A 133 4.40 -2.48 -12.55
N LEU A 134 5.69 -2.48 -12.21
CA LEU A 134 6.74 -2.05 -13.13
C LEU A 134 6.74 -2.87 -14.42
N VAL A 135 6.63 -4.20 -14.32
CA VAL A 135 6.66 -5.08 -15.50
C VAL A 135 5.36 -4.99 -16.31
N HIS A 136 4.20 -5.11 -15.66
CA HIS A 136 2.93 -5.33 -16.37
C HIS A 136 2.15 -4.04 -16.64
N HIS A 137 2.40 -2.96 -15.89
CA HIS A 137 1.76 -1.67 -16.13
C HIS A 137 2.71 -0.68 -16.82
N LEU A 138 3.97 -0.63 -16.40
CA LEU A 138 4.97 0.30 -16.95
C LEU A 138 5.90 -0.33 -18.01
N SER A 139 5.70 -1.62 -18.34
CA SER A 139 6.52 -2.34 -19.34
C SER A 139 8.04 -2.30 -19.05
N ALA A 140 8.44 -2.23 -17.78
CA ALA A 140 9.84 -2.17 -17.38
C ALA A 140 10.57 -3.49 -17.68
N GLY A 141 11.66 -3.42 -18.44
CA GLY A 141 12.44 -4.60 -18.85
C GLY A 141 13.57 -5.03 -17.90
N ASN A 142 13.92 -4.20 -16.90
CA ASN A 142 15.06 -4.47 -16.00
C ASN A 142 14.72 -4.17 -14.54
N LEU A 143 14.12 -5.15 -13.85
CA LEU A 143 13.86 -5.03 -12.41
C LEU A 143 15.12 -5.11 -11.55
N ALA A 144 16.18 -5.78 -12.00
CA ALA A 144 17.42 -5.90 -11.22
C ALA A 144 18.12 -4.53 -11.04
N GLY A 145 17.94 -3.61 -12.00
CA GLY A 145 18.39 -2.23 -11.87
C GLY A 145 17.58 -1.41 -10.87
N VAL A 146 16.29 -1.73 -10.69
CA VAL A 146 15.39 -1.03 -9.76
C VAL A 146 15.48 -1.58 -8.33
N PHE A 147 15.62 -2.90 -8.20
CA PHE A 147 15.77 -3.61 -6.92
C PHE A 147 17.07 -4.41 -6.88
N PRO A 148 18.23 -3.74 -6.73
CA PRO A 148 19.53 -4.42 -6.72
C PRO A 148 19.61 -5.47 -5.60
N GLY A 149 20.08 -6.67 -5.95
CA GLY A 149 20.26 -7.78 -5.00
C GLY A 149 18.97 -8.45 -4.51
N TYR A 150 17.80 -8.04 -5.03
CA TYR A 150 16.53 -8.70 -4.74
C TYR A 150 16.19 -9.74 -5.81
N ASP A 151 15.62 -10.87 -5.40
CA ASP A 151 15.05 -11.86 -6.32
C ASP A 151 13.74 -11.33 -6.90
N THR A 152 13.80 -10.83 -8.14
CA THR A 152 12.69 -10.19 -8.87
C THR A 152 12.01 -11.13 -9.87
N ARG A 153 12.09 -12.45 -9.68
CA ARG A 153 11.49 -13.37 -10.64
C ARG A 153 9.95 -13.27 -10.65
N PRO A 154 9.29 -13.33 -11.82
CA PRO A 154 7.83 -13.16 -11.94
C PRO A 154 6.98 -14.16 -11.14
N GLU A 155 7.51 -15.30 -10.73
CA GLU A 155 6.77 -16.26 -9.90
C GLU A 155 6.42 -15.72 -8.51
N LYS A 156 7.10 -14.65 -8.07
CA LYS A 156 6.81 -13.97 -6.80
C LYS A 156 5.68 -12.93 -6.91
N PHE A 157 5.30 -12.56 -8.13
CA PHE A 157 4.20 -11.63 -8.38
C PHE A 157 2.88 -12.24 -7.89
N ARG A 158 1.99 -11.38 -7.38
CA ARG A 158 0.71 -11.81 -6.80
C ARG A 158 -0.39 -11.93 -7.84
N ARG A 159 -0.14 -11.49 -9.08
CA ARG A 159 -1.07 -11.54 -10.22
C ARG A 159 -2.35 -10.77 -9.89
N PHE A 160 -2.16 -9.58 -9.32
CA PHE A 160 -3.25 -8.64 -9.02
C PHE A 160 -3.59 -7.74 -10.21
N LEU A 161 -2.73 -7.63 -11.22
CA LEU A 161 -3.07 -6.98 -12.48
C LEU A 161 -3.78 -7.94 -13.43
N ARG A 162 -4.82 -7.44 -14.11
CA ARG A 162 -5.52 -8.17 -15.18
C ARG A 162 -4.57 -8.30 -16.38
N ALA A 163 -4.61 -9.47 -17.00
CA ALA A 163 -3.93 -9.75 -18.26
C ALA A 163 -4.62 -9.04 -19.43
#